data_AF-A0A7J7F1D7-F1
#
_entry.id   AF-A0A7J7F1D7-F1
#
_cell.length_a   1.000
_cell.length_b   1.000
_cell.length_c   1.000
_cell.angle_alpha   90.00
_cell.angle_beta   90.00
_cell.angle_gamma   90.00
#
_symmetry.space_group_name_H-M   'P 1'
#
loop_
_entity.id
_entity.type
_entity.pdbx_description
1 polymer ?
#
loop_
_entity_poly.entity_id
_entity_poly.type
_entity_poly.pdbx_seq_one_letter_code
_entity_poly.pdbx_strand_id
1 'polypeptide(L)'
;MSLLKLESFNSSKTDVLNVSQERVKMFLRTKHKNKSHEFGLVVLNEDTVWPDFQLPQSRQLLLDLEMAFCSPFNLEGLFSLIQNKTEVPVTELADDLPPECGPHCPCL
;
A
#
# COMPACT_ATOMS: atom_id res chain seq x y z
N MET A 1 6.65 4.00 -15.41
CA MET A 1 5.86 5.03 -14.70
C MET A 1 6.50 6.43 -14.70
N SER A 2 7.82 6.61 -14.83
CA SER A 2 8.52 7.93 -14.94
C SER A 2 8.33 8.70 -16.25
N LEU A 3 7.33 8.35 -17.07
CA LEU A 3 7.07 9.09 -18.31
C LEU A 3 6.13 10.25 -17.97
N LEU A 4 6.55 11.48 -18.29
CA LEU A 4 5.80 12.74 -18.07
C LEU A 4 4.58 12.85 -19.00
N LYS A 5 3.63 11.93 -18.84
CA LYS A 5 2.44 11.79 -19.70
C LYS A 5 1.17 12.30 -19.04
N LEU A 6 1.19 12.56 -17.73
CA LEU A 6 0.04 13.07 -17.01
C LEU A 6 0.04 14.60 -17.04
N GLU A 7 -1.13 15.18 -17.30
CA GLU A 7 -1.36 16.61 -17.21
C GLU A 7 -1.91 16.94 -15.81
N SER A 8 -1.31 17.94 -15.17
CA SER A 8 -1.76 18.44 -13.88
C SER A 8 -2.80 19.56 -14.06
N PHE A 9 -3.58 19.84 -13.02
CA PHE A 9 -4.49 20.99 -12.99
C PHE A 9 -3.78 22.35 -13.13
N ASN A 10 -2.47 22.40 -12.88
CA ASN A 10 -1.64 23.58 -13.06
C ASN A 10 -1.02 23.64 -14.47
N SER A 11 -1.55 22.86 -15.42
CA SER A 11 -1.05 22.73 -16.80
C SER A 11 0.42 22.30 -16.90
N SER A 12 0.97 21.69 -15.84
CA SER A 12 2.32 21.12 -15.85
C SER A 12 2.27 19.62 -16.13
N LYS A 13 3.27 19.11 -16.86
CA LYS A 13 3.42 17.68 -17.04
C LYS A 13 4.04 17.06 -15.79
N THR A 14 3.51 15.92 -15.37
CA THR A 14 4.04 15.14 -14.24
C THR A 14 4.09 13.66 -14.61
N ASP A 15 4.93 12.90 -13.92
CA ASP A 15 5.03 11.47 -14.11
C ASP A 15 4.07 10.72 -13.17
N VAL A 16 3.85 9.45 -13.48
CA VAL A 16 2.91 8.61 -12.75
C VAL A 16 3.43 8.27 -11.35
N LEU A 17 4.75 8.22 -11.16
CA LEU A 17 5.36 7.85 -9.87
C LEU A 17 5.13 8.96 -8.83
N ASN A 18 5.41 10.21 -9.18
CA ASN A 18 5.19 11.38 -8.35
C ASN A 18 3.71 11.52 -7.95
N VAL A 19 2.79 11.33 -8.91
CA VAL A 19 1.35 11.37 -8.62
C VAL A 19 0.95 10.22 -7.68
N SER A 20 1.51 9.03 -7.86
CA SER A 20 1.22 7.87 -7.02
C SER A 20 1.73 8.05 -5.59
N GLN A 21 2.95 8.57 -5.41
CA GLN A 21 3.54 8.85 -4.10
C GLN A 21 2.68 9.85 -3.32
N GLU A 22 2.25 10.96 -3.93
CA GLU A 22 1.39 11.95 -3.25
C GLU A 22 0.00 11.38 -2.90
N ARG A 23 -0.58 10.53 -3.76
CA ARG A 23 -1.84 9.82 -3.45
C ARG A 23 -1.71 8.87 -2.27
N VAL A 24 -0.67 8.03 -2.26
CA VAL A 24 -0.42 7.08 -1.14
C VAL A 24 -0.15 7.85 0.15
N LYS A 25 0.65 8.91 0.11
CA LYS A 25 0.91 9.78 1.26
C LYS A 25 -0.37 10.39 1.84
N MET A 26 -1.28 10.88 0.99
CA MET A 26 -2.57 11.41 1.43
C MET A 26 -3.48 10.31 1.99
N PHE A 27 -3.49 9.13 1.37
CA PHE A 27 -4.22 7.95 1.86
C PHE A 27 -3.78 7.56 3.27
N LEU A 28 -2.47 7.39 3.50
CA LEU A 28 -1.90 7.04 4.80
C LEU A 28 -2.25 8.07 5.87
N ARG A 29 -2.12 9.37 5.57
CA ARG A 29 -2.52 10.45 6.48
C ARG A 29 -4.00 10.39 6.86
N THR A 30 -4.86 10.03 5.91
CA THR A 30 -6.30 9.96 6.13
C THR A 30 -6.67 8.76 6.99
N LYS A 31 -6.08 7.59 6.72
CA LYS A 31 -6.39 6.34 7.43
C LYS A 31 -5.71 6.21 8.79
N HIS A 32 -4.52 6.82 8.98
CA HIS A 32 -3.82 6.88 10.27
C HIS A 32 -4.58 7.63 11.37
N LYS A 33 -5.63 8.41 11.02
CA LYS A 33 -6.54 8.99 12.03
C LYS A 33 -7.17 7.91 12.93
N ASN A 34 -7.38 6.72 12.39
CA ASN A 34 -7.72 5.55 13.18
C ASN A 34 -6.45 4.74 13.45
N LYS A 35 -6.05 4.69 14.73
CA LYS A 35 -4.83 4.03 15.21
C LYS A 35 -4.89 2.49 15.13
N SER A 36 -6.04 1.91 14.84
CA SER A 36 -6.18 0.46 14.66
C SER A 36 -5.75 -0.02 13.27
N HIS A 37 -5.48 0.89 12.33
CA HIS A 37 -5.01 0.49 11.00
C HIS A 37 -3.50 0.29 11.00
N GLU A 38 -3.10 -0.88 10.53
CA GLU A 38 -1.74 -1.18 10.13
C GLU A 38 -1.61 -1.08 8.61
N PHE A 39 -0.40 -0.75 8.13
CA PHE A 39 -0.14 -0.56 6.71
C PHE A 39 1.10 -1.35 6.31
N GLY A 40 1.04 -2.01 5.17
CA GLY A 40 2.18 -2.58 4.47
C GLY A 40 2.40 -1.87 3.13
N LEU A 41 3.65 -1.72 2.73
CA LEU A 41 4.02 -1.27 1.38
C LEU A 41 4.84 -2.38 0.73
N VAL A 42 4.45 -2.78 -0.47
CA VAL A 42 5.19 -3.76 -1.29
C VAL A 42 5.63 -3.08 -2.57
N VAL A 43 6.91 -3.23 -2.91
CA VAL A 43 7.47 -2.72 -4.15
C VAL A 43 7.66 -3.89 -5.10
N LEU A 44 7.03 -3.80 -6.27
CA LEU A 44 7.13 -4.81 -7.30
C LEU A 44 8.34 -4.50 -8.20
N ASN A 45 9.35 -5.35 -8.08
CA ASN A 45 10.54 -5.43 -8.94
C ASN A 45 10.86 -6.92 -9.19
N GLU A 46 12.00 -7.22 -9.82
CA GLU A 46 12.45 -8.61 -10.08
C GLU A 46 12.42 -9.50 -8.83
N ASP A 47 12.82 -8.97 -7.69
CA ASP A 47 12.94 -9.74 -6.44
C ASP A 47 11.76 -9.55 -5.48
N THR A 48 10.71 -8.82 -5.87
CA THR A 48 9.54 -8.41 -5.05
C THR A 48 9.87 -8.16 -3.58
N VAL A 49 10.19 -6.92 -3.23
CA VAL A 49 10.65 -6.58 -1.87
C VAL A 49 9.50 -6.01 -1.04
N TRP A 50 9.34 -6.54 0.18
CA TRP A 50 8.54 -5.94 1.25
C TRP A 50 9.46 -5.10 2.15
N PRO A 51 9.67 -3.80 1.89
CA PRO A 51 10.43 -2.95 2.79
C PRO A 51 9.74 -2.89 4.15
N ASP A 52 10.50 -2.95 5.24
CA ASP A 52 9.93 -2.79 6.58
C ASP A 52 9.29 -1.40 6.70
N PHE A 53 7.95 -1.40 6.73
CA PHE A 53 7.15 -0.19 6.63
C PHE A 53 6.71 0.28 8.01
N GLN A 54 7.58 1.02 8.70
CA GLN A 54 7.17 1.77 9.89
C GLN A 54 6.72 3.18 9.48
N LEU A 55 5.54 3.62 9.94
CA LEU A 55 4.93 4.92 9.59
C LEU A 55 5.86 6.15 9.66
N PRO A 56 6.81 6.28 10.62
CA PRO A 56 7.81 7.35 10.59
C PRO A 56 8.83 7.23 9.44
N GLN A 57 9.21 6.00 9.08
CA GLN A 57 10.17 5.67 8.01
C GLN A 57 9.50 5.66 6.61
N SER A 58 8.18 5.50 6.56
CA SER A 58 7.38 5.46 5.32
C SER A 58 7.53 6.68 4.40
N ARG A 59 7.76 7.86 4.98
CA ARG A 59 7.93 9.10 4.21
C ARG A 59 9.23 9.14 3.43
N GLN A 60 10.29 8.60 4.02
CA GLN A 60 11.60 8.50 3.39
C GLN A 60 11.56 7.41 2.31
N LEU A 61 11.02 6.23 2.66
CA LEU A 61 10.88 5.10 1.74
C LEU A 61 10.06 5.42 0.48
N LEU A 62 8.98 6.20 0.60
CA LEU A 62 8.18 6.61 -0.56
C LEU A 62 8.92 7.57 -1.48
N LEU A 63 9.84 8.40 -0.95
CA LEU A 63 10.62 9.37 -1.73
C LEU A 63 11.80 8.72 -2.45
N ASP A 64 12.35 7.63 -1.89
CA ASP A 64 13.53 6.93 -2.42
C ASP A 64 13.16 5.82 -3.43
N LEU A 65 11.88 5.71 -3.84
CA LEU A 65 11.47 4.75 -4.87
C LEU A 65 12.03 5.15 -6.24
N GLU A 66 13.02 4.40 -6.73
CA GLU A 66 13.47 4.48 -8.11
C GLU A 66 12.79 3.43 -8.99
N MET A 67 12.59 3.77 -10.26
CA MET A 67 12.11 2.80 -11.23
C MET A 67 13.27 2.10 -11.93
N ALA A 68 13.42 0.81 -11.67
CA ALA A 68 14.11 -0.09 -12.59
C ALA A 68 13.08 -0.69 -13.57
N PHE A 69 13.44 -0.82 -14.86
CA PHE A 69 12.69 -1.64 -15.79
C PHE A 69 13.03 -3.09 -15.52
N CYS A 70 12.04 -3.90 -15.17
CA CYS A 70 12.21 -5.29 -14.79
C CYS A 70 11.39 -6.23 -15.68
N SER A 71 11.80 -7.50 -15.67
CA SER A 71 11.10 -8.65 -16.24
C SER A 71 9.61 -8.75 -15.82
N PRO A 72 8.75 -9.57 -16.47
CA PRO A 72 7.34 -9.67 -16.09
C PRO A 72 7.16 -10.02 -14.61
N PHE A 73 6.18 -9.38 -13.97
CA PHE A 73 5.93 -9.50 -12.53
C PHE A 73 5.42 -10.90 -12.16
N ASN A 74 5.97 -11.47 -11.07
CA ASN A 74 5.53 -12.76 -10.53
C ASN A 74 4.43 -12.56 -9.47
N LEU A 75 3.17 -12.72 -9.86
CA LEU A 75 2.04 -12.63 -8.93
C LEU A 75 2.05 -13.73 -7.86
N GLU A 76 2.48 -14.94 -8.21
CA GLU A 76 2.53 -16.07 -7.27
C GLU A 76 3.53 -15.82 -6.14
N GLY A 77 4.70 -15.26 -6.48
CA GLY A 77 5.69 -14.81 -5.51
C GLY A 77 5.16 -13.71 -4.60
N LEU A 78 4.44 -12.73 -5.16
CA LEU A 78 3.80 -11.66 -4.39
C LEU A 78 2.77 -12.22 -3.39
N PHE A 79 1.88 -13.10 -3.82
CA PHE A 79 0.87 -13.68 -2.93
C PHE A 79 1.51 -14.52 -1.84
N SER A 80 2.56 -15.29 -2.17
CA SER A 80 3.33 -16.07 -1.20
C SER A 80 3.98 -15.15 -0.15
N LEU A 81 4.54 -14.01 -0.57
CA LEU A 81 5.13 -13.02 0.32
C LEU A 81 4.09 -12.40 1.27
N ILE A 82 2.92 -12.03 0.76
CA ILE A 82 1.81 -11.49 1.56
C ILE A 82 1.36 -12.54 2.60
N GLN A 83 1.14 -13.79 2.18
CA GLN A 83 0.73 -14.87 3.10
C GLN A 83 1.77 -15.13 4.19
N ASN A 84 3.07 -15.03 3.88
CA ASN A 84 4.12 -15.23 4.87
C ASN A 84 4.27 -14.05 5.85
N LYS A 85 3.92 -12.84 5.43
CA LYS A 85 4.04 -11.61 6.25
C LYS A 85 2.78 -11.29 7.06
N THR A 86 1.64 -11.83 6.65
CA THR A 86 0.34 -11.58 7.30
C THR A 86 -0.41 -12.88 7.46
N GLU A 87 -0.73 -13.23 8.71
CA GLU A 87 -1.68 -14.31 9.00
C GLU A 87 -3.08 -13.83 8.57
N VAL A 88 -3.70 -14.56 7.64
CA VAL A 88 -5.09 -14.30 7.27
C VAL A 88 -5.96 -14.80 8.41
N PRO A 89 -6.78 -13.95 9.06
CA PRO A 89 -7.68 -14.43 10.10
C PRO A 89 -8.66 -15.41 9.46
N VAL A 90 -8.61 -16.67 9.91
CA VAL A 90 -9.55 -17.70 9.50
C VAL A 90 -10.77 -17.58 10.39
N THR A 91 -11.83 -16.95 9.89
CA THR A 91 -13.13 -16.96 10.57
C THR A 91 -13.87 -18.22 10.17
N GLU A 92 -14.05 -19.17 11.11
CA GLU A 92 -14.97 -20.29 10.93
C GLU A 92 -16.42 -19.77 11.02
N LEU A 93 -16.94 -19.24 9.90
CA LEU A 93 -18.31 -19.38 9.38
C LEU A 93 -18.65 -18.22 8.44
N ALA A 94 -19.14 -18.58 7.26
CA ALA A 94 -19.61 -17.69 6.20
C ALA A 94 -21.11 -17.34 6.34
N ASP A 95 -21.62 -17.15 7.56
CA ASP A 95 -23.00 -16.69 7.80
C ASP A 95 -23.00 -15.42 8.68
N ASP A 96 -23.13 -14.28 8.01
CA ASP A 96 -23.73 -13.02 8.50
C ASP A 96 -23.28 -12.42 9.86
N LEU A 97 -21.99 -12.49 10.20
CA LEU A 97 -21.41 -11.61 11.22
C LEU A 97 -20.38 -10.66 10.60
N PRO A 98 -20.51 -9.32 10.79
CA PRO A 98 -19.47 -8.40 10.37
C PRO A 98 -18.16 -8.79 11.07
N PRO A 99 -17.02 -8.81 10.35
CA PRO A 99 -15.73 -9.20 10.93
C PRO A 99 -15.49 -8.36 12.18
N GLU A 100 -15.21 -9.03 13.30
CA GLU A 100 -15.28 -8.46 14.65
C GLU A 100 -14.60 -7.08 14.71
N CYS A 101 -15.42 -6.04 14.70
CA CYS A 101 -14.99 -4.72 15.10
C CYS A 101 -14.65 -4.81 16.59
N GLY A 102 -13.39 -4.56 16.94
CA GLY A 102 -12.93 -4.48 18.33
C GLY A 102 -13.79 -3.53 19.20
N PRO A 103 -13.58 -3.53 20.52
CA PRO A 103 -14.58 -3.18 21.56
C PRO A 103 -15.09 -1.72 21.59
N HIS A 104 -14.79 -0.91 20.58
CA HIS A 104 -15.15 0.51 20.49
C HIS A 104 -15.65 0.96 19.11
N CYS A 105 -16.38 0.13 18.36
CA CYS A 105 -17.22 0.64 17.28
C CYS A 105 -18.62 1.02 17.82
N PRO A 106 -19.07 2.27 17.69
CA PRO A 106 -20.47 2.59 17.89
C PRO A 106 -21.25 2.04 16.69
N CYS A 107 -22.18 1.11 16.95
CA CYS A 107 -23.30 0.88 16.05
C CYS A 107 -24.07 2.21 15.90
N LEU A 108 -24.57 2.50 14.69
CA LEU A 108 -25.37 3.69 14.37
C LEU A 108 -26.36 4.10 15.48
#